data_AF-A0A158M1V1-F1
#
_entry.id   AF-A0A158M1V1-F1
#
_cell.length_a   1.000
_cell.length_b   1.000
_cell.length_c   1.000
_cell.angle_alpha   90.00
_cell.angle_beta   90.00
_cell.angle_gamma   90.00
#
_symmetry.space_group_name_H-M   'P 1'
#
loop_
_entity.id
_entity.type
_entity.pdbx_description
1 polymer ?
#
loop_
_entity_poly.entity_id
_entity_poly.type
_entity_poly.pdbx_seq_one_letter_code
_entity_poly.pdbx_strand_id
1 'polypeptide(L)' 'MKKSRFTDSQIIEAIKRAEAGLAVPELCRELGISSATFYKWRSKFGGMDVSMMSRMKELEAENARLRKMYVEER' A
#
# COMPACT_ATOMS: atom_id res chain seq x y z
N MET A 1 -0.11 13.02 0.58
CA MET A 1 -1.53 12.59 0.77
C MET A 1 -1.83 12.59 2.25
N LYS A 2 -3.01 13.06 2.69
CA LYS A 2 -3.45 12.82 4.08
C LYS A 2 -3.36 11.32 4.37
N LYS A 3 -2.99 10.95 5.61
CA LYS A 3 -2.90 9.54 6.03
C LYS A 3 -4.24 8.87 5.72
N SER A 4 -4.19 7.77 4.97
CA SER A 4 -5.39 7.00 4.66
C SER A 4 -5.98 6.44 5.96
N ARG A 5 -7.31 6.36 6.03
CA ARG A 5 -8.01 5.63 7.09
C ARG A 5 -7.87 4.11 6.94
N PHE A 6 -7.46 3.67 5.76
CA PHE A 6 -7.23 2.29 5.39
C PHE A 6 -5.74 1.96 5.56
N THR A 7 -5.48 0.78 6.10
CA THR A 7 -4.14 0.18 6.11
C THR A 7 -3.72 -0.18 4.70
N ASP A 8 -2.41 -0.26 4.47
CA ASP A 8 -1.88 -0.64 3.15
C ASP A 8 -2.37 -2.04 2.72
N SER A 9 -2.54 -2.98 3.67
CA SER A 9 -3.09 -4.31 3.40
C SER A 9 -4.55 -4.26 2.94
N GLN A 10 -5.38 -3.41 3.55
CA GLN A 10 -6.76 -3.20 3.10
C GLN A 10 -6.83 -2.57 1.71
N ILE A 11 -5.88 -1.69 1.39
CA ILE A 11 -5.77 -1.06 0.07
C ILE A 11 -5.39 -2.10 -0.99
N ILE A 12 -4.41 -2.97 -0.72
CA ILE A 12 -4.05 -4.06 -1.63
C ILE A 12 -5.22 -5.00 -1.85
N GLU A 13 -5.93 -5.39 -0.78
CA GLU A 13 -7.08 -6.29 -0.90
C GLU A 13 -8.16 -5.69 -1.80
N ALA A 14 -8.44 -4.39 -1.67
CA ALA A 14 -9.35 -3.69 -2.56
C ALA A 14 -8.89 -3.74 -4.02
N ILE A 15 -7.59 -3.55 -4.28
CA ILE A 15 -7.02 -3.65 -5.65
C ILE A 15 -7.16 -5.07 -6.20
N LYS A 16 -6.84 -6.10 -5.41
CA LYS A 16 -6.97 -7.51 -5.79
C LYS A 16 -8.41 -7.89 -6.12
N ARG A 17 -9.39 -7.43 -5.34
CA ARG A 17 -10.81 -7.64 -5.63
C ARG A 17 -11.21 -7.07 -7.00
N ALA A 18 -10.70 -5.88 -7.34
CA ALA A 18 -10.94 -5.28 -8.66
C ALA A 18 -10.22 -6.04 -9.79
N GLU A 19 -9.00 -6.53 -9.56
CA GLU A 19 -8.25 -7.37 -10.50
C GLU A 19 -8.92 -8.75 -10.72
N ALA A 20 -9.60 -9.27 -9.69
CA ALA A 20 -10.43 -10.48 -9.76
C ALA A 20 -11.78 -10.26 -10.46
N GLY A 21 -12.05 -9.04 -10.97
CA GLY A 21 -13.22 -8.73 -11.79
C GLY A 21 -14.35 -7.98 -11.06
N LEU A 22 -14.19 -7.61 -9.78
CA LEU A 22 -15.19 -6.78 -9.11
C LEU A 22 -15.21 -5.37 -9.71
N ALA A 23 -16.41 -4.85 -9.98
CA ALA A 23 -16.56 -3.53 -10.55
C ALA A 23 -16.08 -2.43 -9.58
N VAL A 24 -15.15 -1.58 -10.03
CA VAL A 24 -14.60 -0.48 -9.22
C VAL A 24 -15.68 0.42 -8.61
N PRO A 25 -16.78 0.79 -9.30
CA PRO A 25 -17.85 1.60 -8.70
C PRO A 25 -18.52 0.93 -7.50
N GLU A 26 -18.74 -0.38 -7.55
CA GLU A 26 -19.35 -1.15 -6.45
C GLU A 26 -18.41 -1.21 -5.25
N LEU A 27 -17.14 -1.52 -5.49
CA LEU A 27 -16.10 -1.55 -4.47
C LEU A 27 -15.93 -0.16 -3.81
N CYS A 28 -15.98 0.92 -4.59
CA CYS A 28 -15.90 2.28 -4.07
C CYS A 28 -17.09 2.60 -3.15
N ARG A 29 -18.30 2.15 -3.52
CA ARG A 29 -19.52 2.32 -2.72
C ARG A 29 -19.45 1.56 -1.40
N GLU A 30 -18.99 0.30 -1.44
CA GLU A 30 -18.81 -0.55 -0.25
C GLU A 30 -17.79 0.04 0.72
N LEU A 31 -16.65 0.51 0.21
CA LEU A 31 -15.58 1.08 1.03
C LEU A 31 -15.83 2.55 1.42
N GLY A 32 -16.88 3.19 0.90
CA GLY A 32 -17.16 4.61 1.15
C GLY A 32 -16.05 5.54 0.63
N ILE A 33 -15.44 5.21 -0.52
CA ILE A 33 -14.38 6.00 -1.15
C ILE A 33 -14.81 6.48 -2.54
N SER A 34 -14.12 7.50 -3.06
CA SER A 34 -14.29 7.91 -4.45
C SER A 34 -13.49 7.02 -5.40
N SER A 35 -13.93 6.90 -6.66
CA SER A 35 -13.14 6.24 -7.72
C SER A 35 -11.75 6.85 -7.88
N ALA A 36 -11.63 8.17 -7.70
CA ALA A 36 -10.35 8.86 -7.75
C ALA A 36 -9.39 8.40 -6.62
N THR A 37 -9.93 8.09 -5.44
CA THR A 37 -9.16 7.50 -4.33
C THR A 37 -8.67 6.11 -4.72
N PHE A 38 -9.54 5.27 -5.28
CA PHE A 38 -9.18 3.93 -5.73
C PHE A 38 -8.07 3.95 -6.79
N TYR A 39 -8.16 4.81 -7.81
CA TYR A 39 -7.11 4.87 -8.84
C TYR A 39 -5.78 5.43 -8.31
N LYS A 40 -5.81 6.34 -7.32
CA LYS A 40 -4.59 6.75 -6.60
C LYS A 40 -3.95 5.58 -5.86
N TRP A 41 -4.75 4.73 -5.23
CA TRP A 41 -4.27 3.50 -4.63
C TRP A 41 -3.69 2.55 -5.66
N ARG A 42 -4.40 2.29 -6.76
CA ARG A 42 -3.93 1.41 -7.83
C ARG A 42 -2.62 1.90 -8.46
N SER A 43 -2.45 3.21 -8.62
CA SER A 43 -1.17 3.77 -9.11
C SER A 43 -0.02 3.59 -8.12
N LYS A 44 -0.28 3.57 -6.81
CA LYS A 44 0.75 3.44 -5.78
C LYS A 44 1.06 1.99 -5.42
N PHE A 45 0.04 1.13 -5.41
CA PHE A 45 0.09 -0.23 -4.86
C PHE A 45 -0.29 -1.30 -5.90
N GLY A 46 -0.70 -0.93 -7.11
CA GLY A 46 -1.02 -1.89 -8.17
C GLY A 46 0.19 -2.73 -8.55
N GLY A 47 -0.02 -4.03 -8.74
CA GLY A 47 1.06 -4.99 -8.99
C GLY A 47 1.92 -5.35 -7.78
N MET A 48 1.66 -4.78 -6.58
CA MET A 48 2.29 -5.24 -5.34
C MET A 48 1.42 -6.31 -4.66
N ASP A 49 2.04 -7.44 -4.35
CA ASP A 49 1.47 -8.43 -3.43
C ASP A 49 1.77 -8.07 -1.96
N VAL A 50 0.97 -8.58 -1.03
CA VAL A 50 1.14 -8.40 0.42
C VAL A 50 2.53 -8.85 0.88
N SER A 51 3.06 -9.93 0.31
CA SER A 51 4.42 -10.42 0.58
C SER A 51 5.51 -9.42 0.19
N MET A 52 5.36 -8.73 -0.94
CA MET A 52 6.29 -7.67 -1.36
C MET A 52 6.28 -6.49 -0.38
N MET A 53 5.13 -6.16 0.17
CA MET A 53 5.02 -5.06 1.14
C MET A 53 5.68 -5.39 2.49
N SER A 54 5.51 -6.62 2.98
CA SER A 54 6.21 -7.08 4.20
C SER A 54 7.72 -7.00 4.00
N ARG A 55 8.21 -7.50 2.85
CA ARG A 55 9.63 -7.42 2.50
C ARG A 55 10.14 -5.98 2.37
N MET A 56 9.33 -5.08 1.82
CA MET A 56 9.67 -3.66 1.71
C MET A 56 9.85 -3.02 3.10
N LYS A 57 8.94 -3.29 4.04
CA LYS A 57 9.04 -2.78 5.42
C LYS A 57 10.25 -3.31 6.16
N GLU A 58 10.58 -4.59 5.98
CA GLU A 58 11.80 -5.18 6.55
C GLU A 58 13.06 -4.50 6.00
N LEU A 59 13.12 -4.30 4.67
CA LEU A 59 14.23 -3.61 4.03
C LEU A 59 14.35 -2.15 4.48
N GLU A 60 13.24 -1.43 4.64
CA GLU A 60 13.24 -0.06 5.18
C GLU A 60 13.76 -0.01 6.62
N ALA A 61 13.33 -0.95 7.47
CA ALA A 61 13.79 -1.04 8.85
C ALA A 61 15.29 -1.36 8.93
N GLU A 62 15.77 -2.28 8.10
CA GLU A 62 17.19 -2.62 8.03
C GLU A 62 18.02 -1.45 7.49
N ASN A 63 17.54 -0.75 6.45
CA ASN A 63 18.22 0.45 5.94
C ASN A 63 18.33 1.55 7.00
N ALA A 64 17.29 1.73 7.81
CA ALA A 64 17.30 2.68 8.92
C ALA A 64 18.33 2.29 9.99
N ARG A 65 18.44 1.00 10.34
CA ARG A 65 19.46 0.49 11.28
C ARG A 65 20.87 0.68 10.74
N LEU A 66 21.11 0.32 9.48
CA LEU A 66 22.40 0.48 8.82
C LEU A 66 22.82 1.95 8.75
N ARG A 67 21.88 2.85 8.40
CA ARG A 67 22.14 4.30 8.39
C ARG A 67 22.49 4.82 9.78
N LYS A 68 21.81 4.34 10.82
CA LYS A 68 22.10 4.73 12.21
C LYS A 68 23.52 4.30 12.61
N MET A 69 23.88 3.03 12.39
CA MET A 69 25.24 2.55 12.66
C MET A 69 26.30 3.34 11.89
N TYR A 70 26.09 3.58 10.59
CA TYR A 70 27.04 4.36 9.78
C TYR A 70 27.25 5.80 10.29
N VAL A 71 26.21 6.40 10.91
CA VAL A 71 26.32 7.73 11.52
C VAL A 71 27.03 7.67 12.87
N GLU A 72 26.84 6.59 13.64
CA GLU A 72 27.50 6.36 14.94
C GLU A 72 28.98 5.96 14.78
N GLU A 73 29.36 5.36 13.66
CA GLU A 73 30.74 4.97 13.33
C GLU A 73 31.58 6.11 12.70
N ARG A 74 30.99 7.30 12.52
CA ARG A 74 31.68 8.51 12.05
C ARG A 74 31.91 9.53 13.16
#